data_AF-Q5BZ41-F1
#
_entry.id   AF-Q5BZ41-F1
#
_cell.length_a   1.000
_cell.length_b   1.000
_cell.length_c   1.000
_cell.angle_alpha   90.00
_cell.angle_beta   90.00
_cell.angle_gamma   90.00
#
_symmetry.space_group_name_H-M   'P 1'
#
loop_
_entity.id
_entity.type
_entity.pdbx_description
1 polymer ?
#
loop_
_entity_poly.entity_id
_entity_poly.type
_entity_poly.pdbx_seq_one_letter_code
_entity_poly.pdbx_strand_id
1 'polypeptide(L)'
;MALNERFREIETLLSSFKITDSPSLTYGTAGFRLPATKLGGVAIRLGILACIRSLNLHCRVVGVMITASHNPPCDNGMKLVDPHGGMLDTKWEPVVISFMHCADEYISKWLSEHCCNIQDNQLPSVVLGYDTRESSPALANEVKQGVDAMHGVCHELGVVTTPQLHYFVQYINSLGNLYSNQLVDLETIYVHHFAERFTTALENLQSCTESIHLNVDCAHGVGSKVLESFRSYFSSINSPRKLILHLYNTETENKELLNQ
;
A
#
# COMPACT_ATOMS: atom_id res chain seq x y z
N MET A 1 -0.51 -23.91 -11.72
CA MET A 1 -0.23 -23.42 -13.08
C MET A 1 1.26 -23.18 -13.20
N ALA A 2 1.88 -23.66 -14.27
CA ALA A 2 3.33 -23.53 -14.47
C ALA A 2 3.69 -22.06 -14.72
N LEU A 3 4.90 -21.64 -14.33
CA LEU A 3 5.33 -20.24 -14.45
C LEU A 3 5.28 -19.73 -15.91
N ASN A 4 5.62 -20.59 -16.87
CA ASN A 4 5.55 -20.26 -18.30
C ASN A 4 4.12 -19.98 -18.79
N GLU A 5 3.11 -20.60 -18.20
CA GLU A 5 1.71 -20.32 -18.52
C GLU A 5 1.32 -18.93 -17.99
N ARG A 6 1.77 -18.58 -16.77
CA ARG A 6 1.55 -17.24 -16.18
C ARG A 6 2.14 -16.15 -17.08
N PHE A 7 3.33 -16.39 -17.64
CA PHE A 7 3.99 -15.40 -18.50
C PHE A 7 3.21 -15.11 -19.79
N ARG A 8 2.56 -16.12 -20.39
CA ARG A 8 1.71 -15.92 -21.57
C ARG A 8 0.45 -15.12 -21.25
N GLU A 9 -0.15 -15.34 -20.08
CA GLU A 9 -1.28 -14.54 -19.61
C GLU A 9 -0.87 -13.09 -19.39
N ILE A 10 0.31 -12.85 -18.82
CA ILE A 10 0.88 -11.51 -18.64
C ILE A 10 1.13 -10.82 -19.98
N GLU A 11 1.69 -11.49 -20.98
CA GLU A 11 1.86 -10.91 -22.32
C GLU A 11 0.53 -10.50 -22.94
N THR A 12 -0.48 -11.37 -22.83
CA THR A 12 -1.81 -11.11 -23.35
C THR A 12 -2.45 -9.91 -22.63
N LEU A 13 -2.36 -9.87 -21.30
CA LEU A 13 -2.84 -8.77 -20.49
C LEU A 13 -2.15 -7.45 -20.87
N LEU A 14 -0.82 -7.41 -20.87
CA LEU A 14 -0.06 -6.19 -21.13
C LEU A 14 -0.20 -5.68 -22.56
N SER A 15 -0.45 -6.56 -23.55
CA SER A 15 -0.75 -6.13 -24.93
C SER A 15 -2.03 -5.28 -25.03
N SER A 16 -2.96 -5.43 -24.08
CA SER A 16 -4.21 -4.69 -24.02
C SER A 16 -4.09 -3.35 -23.27
N PHE A 17 -2.97 -3.13 -22.55
CA PHE A 17 -2.75 -1.95 -21.72
C PHE A 17 -1.43 -1.26 -22.07
N LYS A 18 -1.52 -0.18 -22.86
CA LYS A 18 -0.34 0.60 -23.24
C LYS A 18 -0.03 1.69 -22.22
N ILE A 19 1.21 1.73 -21.77
CA ILE A 19 1.75 2.85 -20.99
C ILE A 19 1.98 4.02 -21.94
N THR A 20 1.18 5.07 -21.81
CA THR A 20 1.16 6.20 -22.76
C THR A 20 2.37 7.14 -22.65
N ASP A 21 3.03 7.20 -21.48
CA ASP A 21 4.09 8.18 -21.18
C ASP A 21 5.41 7.54 -20.71
N SER A 22 5.73 6.34 -21.21
CA SER A 22 6.87 5.52 -20.75
C SER A 22 8.19 6.29 -20.56
N PRO A 23 8.68 7.15 -21.47
CA PRO A 23 10.02 7.74 -21.34
C PRO A 23 10.21 8.69 -20.16
N SER A 24 9.12 9.16 -19.54
CA SER A 24 9.13 10.13 -18.44
C SER A 24 8.99 9.48 -17.06
N LEU A 25 8.80 8.16 -17.01
CA LEU A 25 8.62 7.44 -15.76
C LEU A 25 9.91 7.42 -14.96
N THR A 26 9.83 7.90 -13.73
CA THR A 26 10.89 7.78 -12.73
C THR A 26 10.31 7.15 -11.47
N TYR A 27 11.13 6.33 -10.82
CA TYR A 27 10.79 5.65 -9.58
C TYR A 27 11.90 5.93 -8.59
N GLY A 28 11.55 6.56 -7.48
CA GLY A 28 12.47 6.80 -6.37
C GLY A 28 11.84 6.42 -5.04
N THR A 29 12.33 7.04 -3.97
CA THR A 29 11.90 6.75 -2.60
C THR A 29 10.38 6.87 -2.38
N ALA A 30 9.71 7.80 -3.07
CA ALA A 30 8.27 7.99 -3.00
C ALA A 30 7.46 7.13 -4.00
N GLY A 31 8.13 6.27 -4.77
CA GLY A 31 7.59 5.54 -5.90
C GLY A 31 7.27 6.43 -7.10
N PHE A 32 6.26 6.05 -7.88
CA PHE A 32 5.73 6.88 -8.96
C PHE A 32 4.87 8.02 -8.39
N ARG A 33 4.98 9.20 -9.00
CA ARG A 33 4.17 10.40 -8.70
C ARG A 33 3.92 11.17 -9.98
N LEU A 34 2.68 11.15 -10.47
CA LEU A 34 2.28 11.73 -11.76
C LEU A 34 0.79 12.10 -11.73
N PRO A 35 0.30 12.88 -12.72
CA PRO A 35 -1.12 12.98 -12.99
C PRO A 35 -1.76 11.59 -13.08
N ALA A 36 -2.90 11.39 -12.42
CA ALA A 36 -3.52 10.07 -12.30
C ALA A 36 -3.82 9.41 -13.66
N THR A 37 -4.13 10.23 -14.68
CA THR A 37 -4.40 9.78 -16.06
C THR A 37 -3.21 9.11 -16.74
N LYS A 38 -1.99 9.25 -16.19
CA LYS A 38 -0.75 8.66 -16.73
C LYS A 38 -0.34 7.35 -16.03
N LEU A 39 -1.08 6.91 -15.02
CA LEU A 39 -0.74 5.73 -14.21
C LEU A 39 -1.46 4.45 -14.67
N GLY A 40 -2.38 4.55 -15.64
CA GLY A 40 -3.00 3.39 -16.28
C GLY A 40 -1.94 2.50 -16.96
N GLY A 41 -2.05 1.19 -16.78
CA GLY A 41 -1.07 0.20 -17.26
C GLY A 41 0.21 0.12 -16.41
N VAL A 42 0.69 1.25 -15.85
CA VAL A 42 1.78 1.26 -14.86
C VAL A 42 1.38 0.49 -13.62
N ALA A 43 0.12 0.65 -13.17
CA ALA A 43 -0.43 -0.05 -12.01
C ALA A 43 -0.43 -1.58 -12.19
N ILE A 44 -0.84 -2.07 -13.36
CA ILE A 44 -0.83 -3.50 -13.70
C ILE A 44 0.60 -4.06 -13.61
N ARG A 45 1.57 -3.39 -14.25
CA ARG A 45 2.98 -3.81 -14.20
C ARG A 45 3.54 -3.77 -12.78
N LEU A 46 3.10 -2.81 -11.96
CA LEU A 46 3.53 -2.73 -10.56
C LEU A 46 2.98 -3.89 -9.71
N GLY A 47 1.75 -4.33 -9.97
CA GLY A 47 1.17 -5.54 -9.34
C GLY A 47 1.97 -6.80 -9.67
N ILE A 48 2.35 -6.97 -10.94
CA ILE A 48 3.24 -8.07 -11.38
C ILE A 48 4.59 -7.99 -10.66
N LEU A 49 5.22 -6.81 -10.63
CA LEU A 49 6.50 -6.59 -9.93
C LEU A 49 6.41 -6.88 -8.42
N ALA A 50 5.31 -6.52 -7.76
CA ALA A 50 5.10 -6.82 -6.35
C ALA A 50 5.11 -8.35 -6.10
N CYS A 51 4.47 -9.12 -6.98
CA CYS A 51 4.53 -10.58 -6.94
C CYS A 51 5.94 -11.13 -7.18
N ILE A 52 6.64 -10.63 -8.20
CA ILE A 52 8.03 -11.04 -8.48
C ILE A 52 8.93 -10.73 -7.29
N ARG A 53 8.76 -9.55 -6.66
CA ARG A 53 9.49 -9.16 -5.46
C ARG A 53 9.18 -10.09 -4.28
N SER A 54 7.91 -10.43 -4.07
CA SER A 54 7.48 -11.40 -3.05
C SER A 54 8.15 -12.76 -3.24
N LEU A 55 8.15 -13.29 -4.47
CA LEU A 55 8.77 -14.57 -4.79
C LEU A 55 10.28 -14.56 -4.54
N ASN A 56 10.97 -13.49 -4.99
CA ASN A 56 12.40 -13.28 -4.76
C ASN A 56 12.75 -13.16 -3.26
N LEU A 57 11.77 -12.84 -2.41
CA LEU A 57 11.92 -12.73 -0.96
C LEU A 57 11.28 -13.91 -0.22
N HIS A 58 11.26 -15.09 -0.85
CA HIS A 58 10.74 -16.34 -0.28
C HIS A 58 9.24 -16.30 0.03
N CYS A 59 8.44 -15.74 -0.88
CA CYS A 59 6.99 -15.58 -0.75
C CYS A 59 6.55 -14.72 0.43
N ARG A 60 7.44 -13.88 0.97
CA ARG A 60 7.07 -12.88 1.97
C ARG A 60 6.17 -11.82 1.38
N VAL A 61 5.29 -11.26 2.21
CA VAL A 61 4.29 -10.28 1.78
C VAL A 61 4.97 -8.97 1.41
N VAL A 62 4.64 -8.43 0.25
CA VAL A 62 5.08 -7.11 -0.25
C VAL A 62 3.88 -6.17 -0.27
N GLY A 63 4.07 -4.91 0.11
CA GLY A 63 3.00 -3.92 0.06
C GLY A 63 2.99 -3.12 -1.23
N VAL A 64 1.81 -2.67 -1.65
CA VAL A 64 1.59 -1.63 -2.66
C VAL A 64 0.73 -0.54 -2.03
N MET A 65 1.28 0.67 -1.91
CA MET A 65 0.54 1.86 -1.48
C MET A 65 0.19 2.71 -2.68
N ILE A 66 -1.09 3.02 -2.87
CA ILE A 66 -1.56 4.00 -3.88
C ILE A 66 -1.94 5.30 -3.18
N THR A 67 -1.19 6.35 -3.46
CA THR A 67 -1.38 7.68 -2.88
C THR A 67 -0.41 8.62 -3.58
N ALA A 68 -0.70 9.91 -3.70
CA ALA A 68 0.32 10.94 -3.94
C ALA A 68 0.60 11.84 -2.73
N SER A 69 0.22 11.41 -1.51
CA SER A 69 0.50 12.14 -0.27
C SER A 69 0.00 13.60 -0.36
N HIS A 70 0.90 14.59 -0.27
CA HIS A 70 0.62 16.02 -0.29
C HIS A 70 0.30 16.61 -1.68
N ASN A 71 0.44 15.85 -2.77
CA ASN A 71 0.15 16.35 -4.12
C ASN A 71 -1.34 16.78 -4.28
N PRO A 72 -1.66 17.62 -5.27
CA PRO A 72 -3.04 17.99 -5.60
C PRO A 72 -3.93 16.77 -5.93
N PRO A 73 -5.27 16.84 -5.78
CA PRO A 73 -6.19 15.71 -5.97
C PRO A 73 -6.08 14.99 -7.32
N CYS A 74 -5.76 15.72 -8.40
CA CYS A 74 -5.65 15.19 -9.76
C CYS A 74 -4.41 14.31 -10.00
N ASP A 75 -3.41 14.38 -9.11
CA ASP A 75 -2.27 13.48 -9.12
C ASP A 75 -2.60 12.17 -8.40
N ASN A 76 -1.83 11.12 -8.70
CA ASN A 76 -1.74 9.96 -7.83
C ASN A 76 -0.33 9.36 -7.93
N GLY A 77 -0.12 8.21 -7.31
CA GLY A 77 1.16 7.56 -7.32
C GLY A 77 1.12 6.23 -6.63
N MET A 78 2.16 5.45 -6.81
CA MET A 78 2.23 4.10 -6.27
C MET A 78 3.64 3.76 -5.85
N LYS A 79 3.79 3.08 -4.70
CA LYS A 79 5.08 2.62 -4.20
C LYS A 79 5.00 1.22 -3.61
N LEU A 80 6.08 0.47 -3.77
CA LEU A 80 6.28 -0.83 -3.13
C LEU A 80 6.82 -0.68 -1.71
N VAL A 81 6.43 -1.61 -0.84
CA VAL A 81 6.88 -1.74 0.55
C VAL A 81 7.45 -3.13 0.76
N ASP A 82 8.70 -3.22 1.18
CA ASP A 82 9.36 -4.51 1.38
C ASP A 82 8.88 -5.20 2.68
N PRO A 83 9.09 -6.51 2.84
CA PRO A 83 8.50 -7.31 3.92
C PRO A 83 8.73 -6.85 5.36
N HIS A 84 9.78 -6.07 5.59
CA HIS A 84 10.11 -5.50 6.88
C HIS A 84 9.28 -4.24 7.22
N GLY A 85 8.36 -3.85 6.34
CA GLY A 85 7.58 -2.60 6.44
C GLY A 85 8.37 -1.37 6.02
N GLY A 86 9.59 -1.52 5.50
CA GLY A 86 10.37 -0.42 4.96
C GLY A 86 10.09 -0.16 3.49
N MET A 87 10.74 0.86 2.95
CA MET A 87 10.68 1.16 1.52
C MET A 87 11.31 0.03 0.70
N LEU A 88 10.98 -0.04 -0.59
CA LEU A 88 11.66 -0.92 -1.53
C LEU A 88 13.19 -0.72 -1.46
N ASP A 89 13.94 -1.82 -1.42
CA ASP A 89 15.40 -1.79 -1.59
C ASP A 89 15.77 -0.98 -2.86
N THR A 90 16.62 0.03 -2.71
CA THR A 90 16.98 0.95 -3.80
C THR A 90 17.59 0.22 -5.01
N LYS A 91 18.17 -0.97 -4.81
CA LYS A 91 18.66 -1.83 -5.90
C LYS A 91 17.55 -2.30 -6.84
N TRP A 92 16.29 -2.27 -6.40
CA TRP A 92 15.13 -2.63 -7.21
C TRP A 92 14.50 -1.45 -7.96
N GLU A 93 14.84 -0.20 -7.65
CA GLU A 93 14.32 0.96 -8.40
C GLU A 93 14.66 0.89 -9.91
N PRO A 94 15.90 0.54 -10.32
CA PRO A 94 16.20 0.32 -11.74
C PRO A 94 15.46 -0.87 -12.36
N VAL A 95 15.20 -1.92 -11.57
CA VAL A 95 14.43 -3.10 -12.01
C VAL A 95 12.99 -2.69 -12.34
N VAL A 96 12.36 -1.91 -11.45
CA VAL A 96 11.02 -1.35 -11.66
C VAL A 96 10.96 -0.56 -12.98
N ILE A 97 11.89 0.38 -13.18
CA ILE A 97 11.94 1.17 -14.41
C ILE A 97 12.19 0.32 -15.65
N SER A 98 13.10 -0.67 -15.57
CA SER A 98 13.36 -1.56 -16.70
C SER A 98 12.11 -2.33 -17.14
N PHE A 99 11.26 -2.74 -16.19
CA PHE A 99 10.02 -3.42 -16.52
C PHE A 99 8.95 -2.48 -17.08
N MET A 100 8.87 -1.24 -16.59
CA MET A 100 7.95 -0.24 -17.17
C MET A 100 8.29 0.07 -18.63
N HIS A 101 9.58 0.05 -18.98
CA HIS A 101 10.06 0.32 -20.33
C HIS A 101 10.19 -0.94 -21.20
N CYS A 102 9.91 -2.12 -20.64
CA CYS A 102 10.06 -3.38 -21.36
C CYS A 102 9.01 -3.48 -22.47
N ALA A 103 9.46 -3.46 -23.73
CA ALA A 103 8.60 -3.66 -24.89
C ALA A 103 8.00 -5.06 -24.90
N ASP A 104 6.82 -5.19 -25.50
CA ASP A 104 5.98 -6.39 -25.37
C ASP A 104 6.69 -7.67 -25.81
N GLU A 105 7.48 -7.61 -26.90
CA GLU A 105 8.27 -8.74 -27.41
C GLU A 105 9.39 -9.24 -26.47
N TYR A 106 9.74 -8.45 -25.45
CA TYR A 106 10.78 -8.81 -24.47
C TYR A 106 10.23 -9.17 -23.09
N ILE A 107 8.92 -9.12 -22.88
CA ILE A 107 8.29 -9.37 -21.57
C ILE A 107 8.61 -10.79 -21.07
N SER A 108 8.37 -11.85 -21.87
CA SER A 108 8.67 -13.23 -21.46
C SER A 108 10.13 -13.44 -21.04
N LYS A 109 11.06 -12.82 -21.79
CA LYS A 109 12.49 -12.89 -21.50
C LYS A 109 12.79 -12.20 -20.18
N TRP A 110 12.29 -10.98 -19.99
CA TRP A 110 12.47 -10.21 -18.76
C TRP A 110 11.92 -10.95 -17.54
N LEU A 111 10.73 -11.53 -17.66
CA LEU A 111 10.09 -12.32 -16.59
C LEU A 111 10.94 -13.55 -16.23
N SER A 112 11.43 -14.28 -17.24
CA SER A 112 12.25 -15.47 -17.03
C SER A 112 13.57 -15.15 -16.32
N GLU A 113 14.22 -14.02 -16.64
CA GLU A 113 15.44 -13.57 -15.96
C GLU A 113 15.20 -13.24 -14.48
N HIS A 114 14.08 -12.56 -14.16
CA HIS A 114 13.75 -12.14 -12.79
C HIS A 114 13.03 -13.21 -11.96
N CYS A 115 12.69 -14.34 -12.58
CA CYS A 115 12.03 -15.48 -11.95
C CYS A 115 12.82 -16.79 -12.06
N CYS A 116 14.07 -16.76 -12.49
CA CYS A 116 14.86 -17.96 -12.80
C CYS A 116 15.03 -18.97 -11.64
N ASN A 117 14.97 -18.51 -10.38
CA ASN A 117 15.10 -19.35 -9.19
C ASN A 117 13.76 -19.68 -8.51
N ILE A 118 12.64 -19.37 -9.16
CA ILE A 118 11.29 -19.52 -8.60
C ILE A 118 10.72 -20.88 -8.98
N GLN A 119 10.13 -21.57 -8.02
CA GLN A 119 9.44 -22.84 -8.21
C GLN A 119 7.94 -22.62 -8.48
N ASP A 120 7.33 -23.48 -9.29
CA ASP A 120 5.91 -23.35 -9.70
C ASP A 120 4.91 -23.37 -8.53
N ASN A 121 5.27 -23.98 -7.40
CA ASN A 121 4.44 -24.09 -6.19
C ASN A 121 4.52 -22.87 -5.26
N GLN A 122 5.39 -21.91 -5.56
CA GLN A 122 5.52 -20.69 -4.78
C GLN A 122 4.36 -19.75 -5.06
N LEU A 123 3.81 -19.17 -4.00
CA LEU A 123 2.63 -18.31 -4.04
C LEU A 123 3.03 -16.90 -3.59
N PRO A 124 3.10 -15.91 -4.50
CA PRO A 124 3.36 -14.54 -4.11
C PRO A 124 2.20 -13.99 -3.28
N SER A 125 2.49 -13.13 -2.32
CA SER A 125 1.47 -12.44 -1.54
C SER A 125 1.74 -10.94 -1.52
N VAL A 126 0.67 -10.17 -1.76
CA VAL A 126 0.69 -8.71 -1.87
C VAL A 126 -0.37 -8.12 -0.97
N VAL A 127 -0.02 -7.09 -0.20
CA VAL A 127 -0.98 -6.25 0.53
C VAL A 127 -1.18 -4.97 -0.25
N LEU A 128 -2.43 -4.64 -0.55
CA LEU A 128 -2.81 -3.48 -1.35
C LEU A 128 -3.65 -2.53 -0.53
N GLY A 129 -3.25 -1.26 -0.49
CA GLY A 129 -4.01 -0.20 0.17
C GLY A 129 -3.85 1.13 -0.54
N TYR A 130 -4.80 2.03 -0.32
CA TYR A 130 -4.84 3.30 -1.02
C TYR A 130 -5.45 4.44 -0.20
N ASP A 131 -5.14 5.68 -0.57
CA ASP A 131 -5.72 6.87 0.07
C ASP A 131 -7.10 7.25 -0.52
N THR A 132 -7.64 8.41 -0.14
CA THR A 132 -8.99 8.82 -0.52
C THR A 132 -9.12 9.44 -1.92
N ARG A 133 -8.05 9.48 -2.74
CA ARG A 133 -8.10 10.08 -4.10
C ARG A 133 -9.12 9.39 -5.00
N GLU A 134 -9.72 10.15 -5.91
CA GLU A 134 -10.74 9.64 -6.85
C GLU A 134 -10.22 8.48 -7.72
N SER A 135 -8.98 8.58 -8.19
CA SER A 135 -8.35 7.57 -9.07
C SER A 135 -7.89 6.31 -8.35
N SER A 136 -7.83 6.32 -7.01
CA SER A 136 -7.24 5.23 -6.22
C SER A 136 -7.94 3.88 -6.41
N PRO A 137 -9.29 3.76 -6.40
CA PRO A 137 -9.96 2.48 -6.63
C PRO A 137 -9.69 1.86 -8.01
N ALA A 138 -9.63 2.67 -9.06
CA ALA A 138 -9.35 2.19 -10.41
C ALA A 138 -7.91 1.67 -10.54
N LEU A 139 -6.93 2.41 -9.98
CA LEU A 139 -5.54 1.98 -9.94
C LEU A 139 -5.35 0.73 -9.07
N ALA A 140 -6.08 0.61 -7.95
CA ALA A 140 -6.06 -0.58 -7.10
C ALA A 140 -6.54 -1.83 -7.87
N ASN A 141 -7.62 -1.70 -8.63
CA ASN A 141 -8.11 -2.78 -9.48
C ASN A 141 -7.10 -3.18 -10.57
N GLU A 142 -6.37 -2.23 -11.15
CA GLU A 142 -5.27 -2.54 -12.09
C GLU A 142 -4.10 -3.26 -11.41
N VAL A 143 -3.67 -2.82 -10.22
CA VAL A 143 -2.65 -3.55 -9.43
C VAL A 143 -3.12 -4.98 -9.18
N LYS A 144 -4.38 -5.15 -8.77
CA LYS A 144 -4.97 -6.47 -8.52
C LYS A 144 -4.94 -7.36 -9.77
N GLN A 145 -5.27 -6.84 -10.95
CA GLN A 145 -5.16 -7.59 -12.22
C GLN A 145 -3.73 -8.10 -12.46
N GLY A 146 -2.72 -7.28 -12.17
CA GLY A 146 -1.32 -7.70 -12.25
C GLY A 146 -0.96 -8.81 -11.25
N VAL A 147 -1.51 -8.75 -10.03
CA VAL A 147 -1.34 -9.80 -9.01
C VAL A 147 -2.05 -11.09 -9.43
N ASP A 148 -3.27 -11.00 -9.95
CA ASP A 148 -4.07 -12.14 -10.41
C ASP A 148 -3.38 -12.86 -11.58
N ALA A 149 -2.78 -12.14 -12.53
CA ALA A 149 -2.02 -12.72 -13.64
C ALA A 149 -0.77 -13.49 -13.19
N MET A 150 -0.22 -13.15 -12.01
CA MET A 150 0.87 -13.90 -11.37
C MET A 150 0.34 -15.05 -10.49
N HIS A 151 -0.98 -15.23 -10.42
CA HIS A 151 -1.69 -16.10 -9.47
C HIS A 151 -1.27 -15.84 -8.02
N GLY A 152 -1.02 -14.57 -7.68
CA GLY A 152 -0.71 -14.16 -6.32
C GLY A 152 -1.95 -14.03 -5.44
N VAL A 153 -1.73 -13.99 -4.13
CA VAL A 153 -2.75 -13.59 -3.17
C VAL A 153 -2.71 -12.08 -3.02
N CYS A 154 -3.83 -11.41 -3.26
CA CYS A 154 -4.00 -9.98 -3.00
C CYS A 154 -4.82 -9.76 -1.72
N HIS A 155 -4.20 -9.18 -0.71
CA HIS A 155 -4.84 -8.75 0.52
C HIS A 155 -5.25 -7.28 0.38
N GLU A 156 -6.49 -7.06 -0.06
CA GLU A 156 -7.03 -5.73 -0.30
C GLU A 156 -7.51 -5.09 1.01
N LEU A 157 -6.77 -4.10 1.50
CA LEU A 157 -7.13 -3.33 2.69
C LEU A 157 -8.09 -2.18 2.38
N GLY A 158 -8.21 -1.78 1.11
CA GLY A 158 -8.99 -0.63 0.70
C GLY A 158 -8.36 0.69 1.17
N VAL A 159 -9.20 1.53 1.81
CA VAL A 159 -8.82 2.88 2.23
C VAL A 159 -8.01 2.83 3.53
N VAL A 160 -6.71 3.09 3.44
CA VAL A 160 -5.79 3.08 4.57
C VAL A 160 -4.78 4.22 4.49
N THR A 161 -4.21 4.60 5.63
CA THR A 161 -3.06 5.50 5.66
C THR A 161 -1.79 4.77 5.20
N THR A 162 -0.80 5.52 4.70
CA THR A 162 0.52 4.94 4.37
C THR A 162 1.15 4.21 5.58
N PRO A 163 1.19 4.77 6.80
CA PRO A 163 1.74 4.06 7.95
C PRO A 163 1.01 2.78 8.31
N GLN A 164 -0.32 2.73 8.17
CA GLN A 164 -1.09 1.49 8.35
C GLN A 164 -0.64 0.40 7.38
N LEU A 165 -0.54 0.69 6.08
CA LEU A 165 -0.07 -0.28 5.10
C LEU A 165 1.33 -0.81 5.47
N HIS A 166 2.27 0.10 5.80
CA HIS A 166 3.62 -0.28 6.21
C HIS A 166 3.61 -1.18 7.46
N TYR A 167 2.80 -0.84 8.47
CA TYR A 167 2.63 -1.66 9.67
C TYR A 167 2.06 -3.04 9.34
N PHE A 168 1.04 -3.13 8.49
CA PHE A 168 0.41 -4.40 8.14
C PHE A 168 1.32 -5.32 7.36
N VAL A 169 2.13 -4.79 6.44
CA VAL A 169 3.18 -5.55 5.75
C VAL A 169 4.15 -6.16 6.76
N GLN A 170 4.66 -5.37 7.70
CA GLN A 170 5.57 -5.87 8.74
C GLN A 170 4.89 -6.89 9.66
N TYR A 171 3.68 -6.56 10.12
CA TYR A 171 2.90 -7.37 11.04
C TYR A 171 2.61 -8.76 10.46
N ILE A 172 2.07 -8.82 9.24
CA ILE A 172 1.78 -10.09 8.56
C ILE A 172 3.05 -10.93 8.39
N ASN A 173 4.17 -10.32 7.99
CA ASN A 173 5.43 -11.04 7.86
C ASN A 173 6.01 -11.49 9.20
N SER A 174 5.67 -10.83 10.32
CA SER A 174 6.10 -11.21 11.66
C SER A 174 5.32 -12.40 12.26
N LEU A 175 4.09 -12.63 11.80
CA LEU A 175 3.25 -13.75 12.25
C LEU A 175 3.71 -15.11 11.71
N GLY A 176 4.56 -15.12 10.67
CA GLY A 176 4.83 -16.33 9.87
C GLY A 176 3.68 -16.62 8.89
N ASN A 177 3.94 -17.41 7.84
CA ASN A 177 3.06 -17.60 6.67
C ASN A 177 1.56 -17.69 7.03
N LEU A 178 0.83 -16.59 6.78
CA LEU A 178 -0.63 -16.60 6.79
C LEU A 178 -1.09 -17.26 5.49
N TYR A 179 -1.36 -18.57 5.55
CA TYR A 179 -2.03 -19.29 4.45
C TYR A 179 -3.54 -19.01 4.39
N SER A 180 -4.07 -18.14 5.25
CA SER A 180 -5.50 -17.82 5.30
C SER A 180 -5.80 -16.47 4.66
N ASN A 181 -6.80 -16.46 3.77
CA ASN A 181 -7.41 -15.24 3.21
C ASN A 181 -8.21 -14.42 4.26
N GLN A 182 -8.21 -14.83 5.53
CA GLN A 182 -8.82 -14.05 6.60
C GLN A 182 -7.82 -12.98 7.06
N LEU A 183 -8.04 -11.76 6.57
CA LEU A 183 -7.50 -10.58 7.22
C LEU A 183 -8.19 -10.48 8.58
N VAL A 184 -7.42 -10.65 9.65
CA VAL A 184 -7.83 -10.24 11.01
C VAL A 184 -8.25 -8.77 10.94
N ASP A 185 -9.01 -8.27 11.91
CA ASP A 185 -9.32 -6.83 12.00
C ASP A 185 -8.04 -6.02 12.26
N LEU A 186 -7.31 -5.76 11.18
CA LEU A 186 -6.01 -5.12 11.14
C LEU A 186 -6.13 -3.67 11.60
N GLU A 187 -7.23 -2.99 11.28
CA GLU A 187 -7.48 -1.64 11.79
C GLU A 187 -7.56 -1.64 13.31
N THR A 188 -8.36 -2.53 13.91
CA THR A 188 -8.42 -2.66 15.37
C THR A 188 -7.05 -3.03 15.95
N ILE A 189 -6.29 -3.93 15.32
CA ILE A 189 -4.92 -4.27 15.77
C ILE A 189 -4.04 -3.02 15.78
N TYR A 190 -4.04 -2.23 14.70
CA TYR A 190 -3.24 -1.01 14.60
C TYR A 190 -3.63 0.01 15.66
N VAL A 191 -4.92 0.33 15.74
CA VAL A 191 -5.45 1.34 16.67
C VAL A 191 -5.17 0.90 18.11
N HIS A 192 -5.51 -0.34 18.48
CA HIS A 192 -5.27 -0.86 19.82
C HIS A 192 -3.78 -0.83 20.17
N HIS A 193 -2.91 -1.31 19.28
CA HIS A 193 -1.47 -1.35 19.53
C HIS A 193 -0.88 0.02 19.89
N PHE A 194 -1.24 1.06 19.15
CA PHE A 194 -0.69 2.40 19.39
C PHE A 194 -1.44 3.14 20.50
N ALA A 195 -2.76 3.05 20.54
CA ALA A 195 -3.57 3.79 21.51
C ALA A 195 -3.43 3.25 22.94
N GLU A 196 -3.31 1.93 23.11
CA GLU A 196 -3.03 1.31 24.41
C GLU A 196 -1.68 1.79 24.95
N ARG A 197 -0.61 1.67 24.15
CA ARG A 197 0.74 2.10 24.54
C ARG A 197 0.81 3.59 24.87
N PHE A 198 0.10 4.43 24.11
CA PHE A 198 -0.01 5.85 24.40
C PHE A 198 -0.73 6.10 25.74
N THR A 199 -1.85 5.41 25.98
CA THR A 199 -2.62 5.52 27.23
C THR A 199 -1.77 5.12 28.43
N THR A 200 -1.07 3.98 28.34
CA THR A 200 -0.14 3.54 29.39
C THR A 200 0.98 4.56 29.62
N ALA A 201 1.54 5.15 28.56
CA ALA A 201 2.56 6.19 28.72
C ALA A 201 2.00 7.44 29.42
N LEU A 202 0.81 7.89 29.03
CA LEU A 202 0.13 9.02 29.65
C LEU A 202 -0.16 8.77 31.14
N GLU A 203 -0.56 7.55 31.50
CA GLU A 203 -0.79 7.13 32.89
C GLU A 203 0.49 7.10 33.75
N ASN A 204 1.67 7.07 33.14
CA ASN A 204 2.94 7.12 33.85
C ASN A 204 3.54 8.54 33.94
N LEU A 205 2.95 9.53 33.27
CA LEU A 205 3.43 10.92 33.34
C LEU A 205 3.02 11.56 34.67
N GLN A 206 3.98 11.84 35.55
CA GLN A 206 3.70 12.43 36.86
C GLN A 206 3.31 13.92 36.81
N SER A 207 3.71 14.64 35.77
CA SER A 207 3.51 16.09 35.62
C SER A 207 2.20 16.49 34.94
N CYS A 208 1.48 15.56 34.33
CA CYS A 208 0.27 15.84 33.55
C CYS A 208 -0.98 15.39 34.31
N THR A 209 -1.63 16.29 35.06
CA THR A 209 -2.79 15.95 35.89
C THR A 209 -4.12 16.07 35.17
N GLU A 210 -4.16 16.71 34.01
CA GLU A 210 -5.38 17.00 33.24
C GLU A 210 -5.44 16.20 31.93
N SER A 211 -6.62 16.17 31.31
CA SER A 211 -6.77 15.60 29.96
C SER A 211 -6.09 16.50 28.93
N ILE A 212 -5.48 15.87 27.92
CA ILE A 212 -4.81 16.58 26.82
C ILE A 212 -5.81 16.79 25.71
N HIS A 213 -6.03 18.04 25.30
CA HIS A 213 -6.84 18.37 24.13
C HIS A 213 -5.94 18.65 22.94
N LEU A 214 -6.19 17.97 21.82
CA LEU A 214 -5.42 18.15 20.59
C LEU A 214 -6.36 18.44 19.43
N ASN A 215 -6.18 19.61 18.82
CA ASN A 215 -6.82 19.96 17.55
C ASN A 215 -5.99 19.40 16.40
N VAL A 216 -6.61 18.65 15.50
CA VAL A 216 -5.94 18.03 14.36
C VAL A 216 -6.67 18.39 13.07
N ASP A 217 -5.98 19.13 12.22
CA ASP A 217 -6.38 19.30 10.81
C ASP A 217 -6.04 18.00 10.06
N CYS A 218 -7.05 17.37 9.47
CA CYS A 218 -6.92 16.11 8.75
C CYS A 218 -6.78 16.26 7.23
N ALA A 219 -6.67 17.49 6.71
CA ALA A 219 -6.44 17.80 5.30
C ALA A 219 -7.44 17.15 4.33
N HIS A 220 -8.66 16.88 4.79
CA HIS A 220 -9.71 16.13 4.09
C HIS A 220 -9.25 14.74 3.61
N GLY A 221 -8.18 14.20 4.21
CA GLY A 221 -7.52 12.97 3.80
C GLY A 221 -7.88 11.75 4.64
N VAL A 222 -7.39 10.60 4.20
CA VAL A 222 -7.60 9.29 4.84
C VAL A 222 -7.23 9.25 6.34
N GLY A 223 -6.32 10.12 6.78
CA GLY A 223 -5.94 10.23 8.20
C GLY A 223 -7.12 10.53 9.13
N SER A 224 -8.12 11.28 8.67
CA SER A 224 -9.34 11.56 9.46
C SER A 224 -10.08 10.29 9.87
N LYS A 225 -10.22 9.32 8.97
CA LYS A 225 -10.93 8.05 9.22
C LYS A 225 -10.22 7.24 10.30
N VAL A 226 -8.90 7.17 10.26
CA VAL A 226 -8.11 6.44 11.27
C VAL A 226 -8.14 7.16 12.62
N LEU A 227 -7.97 8.49 12.61
CA LEU A 227 -8.02 9.29 13.84
C LEU A 227 -9.40 9.23 14.52
N GLU A 228 -10.48 9.01 13.75
CA GLU A 228 -11.80 8.73 14.32
C GLU A 228 -11.83 7.43 15.12
N SER A 229 -11.18 6.38 14.62
CA SER A 229 -11.00 5.11 15.34
C SER A 229 -10.17 5.30 16.62
N PHE A 230 -9.09 6.09 16.56
CA PHE A 230 -8.32 6.48 17.77
C PHE A 230 -9.17 7.31 18.75
N ARG A 231 -9.95 8.28 18.26
CA ARG A 231 -10.83 9.12 19.07
C ARG A 231 -11.86 8.27 19.81
N SER A 232 -12.43 7.28 19.13
CA SER A 232 -13.37 6.31 19.71
C SER A 232 -12.71 5.47 20.80
N TYR A 233 -11.49 4.97 20.55
CA TYR A 233 -10.71 4.23 21.55
C TYR A 233 -10.44 5.08 22.80
N PHE A 234 -9.87 6.29 22.66
CA PHE A 234 -9.57 7.13 23.82
C PHE A 234 -10.82 7.57 24.59
N SER A 235 -11.95 7.71 23.90
CA SER A 235 -13.23 8.05 24.54
C SER A 235 -13.80 6.91 25.37
N SER A 236 -13.56 5.65 24.98
CA SER A 236 -14.08 4.47 25.66
C SER A 236 -13.28 4.08 26.92
N ILE A 237 -12.03 4.52 27.03
CA ILE A 237 -11.20 4.26 28.21
C ILE A 237 -11.75 5.00 29.44
N ASN A 238 -11.95 4.25 30.52
CA ASN A 238 -12.32 4.78 31.83
C ASN A 238 -11.07 5.19 32.62
N SER A 239 -10.42 6.27 32.20
CA SER A 239 -9.25 6.86 32.86
C SER A 239 -9.55 8.30 33.28
N PRO A 240 -9.07 8.77 34.45
CA PRO A 240 -9.30 10.15 34.90
C PRO A 240 -8.66 11.20 33.98
N ARG A 241 -7.70 10.79 33.14
CA ARG A 241 -7.03 11.62 32.15
C ARG A 241 -6.95 10.87 30.82
N LYS A 242 -7.19 11.58 29.72
CA LYS A 242 -7.13 11.01 28.37
C LYS A 242 -6.73 12.05 27.34
N LEU A 243 -6.37 11.56 26.16
CA LEU A 243 -6.25 12.38 24.97
C LEU A 243 -7.63 12.59 24.35
N ILE A 244 -8.00 13.85 24.12
CA ILE A 244 -9.24 14.26 23.49
C ILE A 244 -8.88 14.86 22.14
N LEU A 245 -9.27 14.17 21.06
CA LEU A 245 -9.00 14.58 19.70
C LEU A 245 -10.17 15.40 19.13
N HIS A 246 -9.87 16.61 18.70
CA HIS A 246 -10.78 17.47 17.94
C HIS A 246 -10.33 17.47 16.48
N LEU A 247 -11.08 16.78 15.63
CA LEU A 247 -10.72 16.58 14.22
C LEU A 247 -11.41 17.63 13.35
N TYR A 248 -10.63 18.28 12.49
CA TYR A 248 -11.08 19.29 11.52
C TYR A 248 -10.73 18.84 10.10
N ASN A 249 -11.40 19.40 9.10
CA ASN A 249 -11.17 19.12 7.69
C ASN A 249 -11.21 17.61 7.40
N THR A 250 -12.36 16.97 7.63
CA THR A 250 -12.52 15.50 7.58
C THR A 250 -13.35 15.01 6.39
N GLU A 251 -13.70 15.90 5.45
CA GLU A 251 -14.59 15.59 4.31
C GLU A 251 -13.89 14.77 3.21
N THR A 252 -13.62 13.49 3.49
CA THR A 252 -12.92 12.57 2.56
C THR A 252 -13.69 12.18 1.31
N GLU A 253 -14.99 12.43 1.25
CA GLU A 253 -15.83 12.13 0.09
C GLU A 253 -15.77 13.24 -0.97
N ASN A 254 -15.48 14.49 -0.57
CA ASN A 254 -15.25 15.59 -1.49
C ASN A 254 -13.78 15.61 -1.92
N LYS A 255 -13.48 14.91 -3.03
CA LYS A 255 -12.12 14.62 -3.49
C LYS A 255 -11.29 15.87 -3.77
N GLU A 256 -11.93 16.96 -4.18
CA GLU A 256 -11.28 18.22 -4.49
C GLU A 256 -10.73 18.94 -3.24
N LEU A 257 -11.29 18.67 -2.05
CA LEU A 257 -10.83 19.29 -0.80
C LEU A 257 -9.54 18.66 -0.25
N LEU A 258 -9.08 17.54 -0.80
CA LEU A 258 -7.87 16.87 -0.33
C LEU A 258 -6.67 17.84 -0.39
N ASN A 259 -6.05 18.08 0.78
CA ASN A 259 -4.94 19.01 0.99
C ASN A 259 -5.28 20.51 0.77
N GLN A 260 -6.57 20.90 0.78
CA GLN A 260 -7.00 22.31 0.80
C GLN A 260 -7.23 22.83 2.22
#